data_AF-A0A948G3Y7-F1
#
_entry.id   AF-A0A948G3Y7-F1
#
_cell.length_a   1.000
_cell.length_b   1.000
_cell.length_c   1.000
_cell.angle_alpha   90.00
_cell.angle_beta   90.00
_cell.angle_gamma   90.00
#
_symmetry.space_group_name_H-M   'P 1'
#
loop_
_entity.id
_entity.type
_entity.pdbx_description
1 polymer ?
#
loop_
_entity_poly.entity_id
_entity_poly.type
_entity_poly.pdbx_seq_one_letter_code
_entity_poly.pdbx_strand_id
1 'polypeptide(L)'
;MPTPLQTFEETVKKLKVMPFEFWHASDQKQTIGVLDLVTESLRRKIAEKNLLETSAYKAILDTQEVIRAEEFDEVKFIKSLIPLIGVYREITASNKNMQIFLDYLGKEVAETLPKLLQHHIAMENLEKNMAGMPESEKHENDLKVLQEIGIFYVLEYTLQVQLEFTRISDEDKRKLLTDGLRVEAGSLPGYLPIKDTYSAELCYKIYDEELRNKLFRVFFKFDETYSGEDLNVFYTVLKEMNLALLRAFYEAGLEEYKAMFYAPFGNNVPLDEVIKKTEAAEMKEKALIT
;
A
#
# COMPACT_ATOMS: atom_id res chain seq x y z
N MET A 1 23.28 12.06 12.03
CA MET A 1 23.03 11.07 10.97
C MET A 1 22.33 9.88 11.60
N PRO A 2 21.29 9.31 10.96
CA PRO A 2 20.68 8.06 11.40
C PRO A 2 21.72 6.92 11.42
N THR A 3 21.51 5.94 12.30
CA THR A 3 22.33 4.72 12.31
C THR A 3 21.98 3.86 11.09
N PRO A 4 22.89 2.99 10.60
CA PRO A 4 22.59 2.10 9.48
C PRO A 4 21.31 1.28 9.68
N LEU A 5 21.11 0.76 10.90
CA LEU A 5 19.92 -0.01 11.26
C LEU A 5 18.62 0.80 11.20
N GLN A 6 18.65 2.08 11.61
CA GLN A 6 17.49 2.98 11.48
C GLN A 6 17.16 3.26 10.01
N THR A 7 18.18 3.47 9.17
CA THR A 7 17.95 3.65 7.72
C THR A 7 17.32 2.42 7.09
N PHE A 8 17.76 1.21 7.47
CA PHE A 8 17.14 -0.02 6.98
C PHE A 8 15.70 -0.16 7.47
N GLU A 9 15.43 0.11 8.74
CA GLU A 9 14.08 0.11 9.30
C GLU A 9 13.13 1.08 8.58
N GLU A 10 13.56 2.33 8.38
CA GLU A 10 12.77 3.36 7.67
C GLU A 10 12.47 2.91 6.23
N THR A 11 13.45 2.33 5.54
CA THR A 11 13.28 1.82 4.18
C THR A 11 12.29 0.65 4.15
N VAL A 12 12.45 -0.34 5.05
CA VAL A 12 11.56 -1.50 5.14
C VAL A 12 10.13 -1.06 5.45
N LYS A 13 9.94 -0.12 6.39
CA LYS A 13 8.63 0.44 6.73
C LYS A 13 7.94 1.08 5.53
N LYS A 14 8.68 1.85 4.72
CA LYS A 14 8.11 2.47 3.51
C LYS A 14 7.77 1.43 2.45
N LEU A 15 8.65 0.43 2.25
CA LEU A 15 8.42 -0.67 1.31
C LEU A 15 7.23 -1.56 1.71
N LYS A 16 6.92 -1.66 3.01
CA LYS A 16 5.74 -2.36 3.52
C LYS A 16 4.42 -1.74 3.07
N VAL A 17 4.42 -0.42 2.86
CA VAL A 17 3.25 0.34 2.42
C VAL A 17 3.17 0.37 0.89
N MET A 18 4.29 0.64 0.23
CA MET A 18 4.31 0.94 -1.20
C MET A 18 5.61 0.44 -1.85
N PRO A 19 5.55 -0.30 -2.98
CA PRO A 19 6.74 -0.72 -3.74
C PRO A 19 7.59 0.47 -4.19
N PHE A 20 8.88 0.23 -4.39
CA PHE A 20 9.87 1.29 -4.61
C PHE A 20 9.56 2.15 -5.84
N GLU A 21 9.08 1.52 -6.92
CA GLU A 21 8.72 2.19 -8.19
C GLU A 21 7.65 3.28 -8.03
N PHE A 22 6.80 3.20 -7.01
CA PHE A 22 5.73 4.17 -6.78
C PHE A 22 6.20 5.37 -5.94
N TRP A 23 7.40 5.34 -5.37
CA TRP A 23 7.92 6.45 -4.59
C TRP A 23 8.24 7.65 -5.49
N HIS A 24 8.30 8.85 -4.90
CA HIS A 24 8.80 10.01 -5.64
C HIS A 24 10.26 9.80 -6.05
N ALA A 25 10.62 10.22 -7.27
CA ALA A 25 11.97 10.06 -7.80
C ALA A 25 13.05 10.71 -6.90
N SER A 26 12.72 11.82 -6.23
CA SER A 26 13.60 12.44 -5.23
C SER A 26 13.86 11.52 -4.04
N ASP A 27 12.83 10.85 -3.54
CA ASP A 27 12.88 9.96 -2.39
C ASP A 27 13.61 8.67 -2.73
N GLN A 28 13.40 8.14 -3.94
CA GLN A 28 14.13 6.98 -4.46
C GLN A 28 15.63 7.29 -4.47
N LYS A 29 16.03 8.38 -5.13
CA LYS A 29 17.43 8.80 -5.22
C LYS A 29 18.05 9.08 -3.85
N GLN A 30 17.32 9.78 -2.98
CA GLN A 30 17.78 10.07 -1.63
C GLN A 30 17.97 8.77 -0.83
N THR A 31 17.00 7.87 -0.84
CA THR A 31 17.06 6.62 -0.10
C THR A 31 18.22 5.76 -0.57
N ILE A 32 18.39 5.57 -1.87
CA ILE A 32 19.54 4.83 -2.43
C ILE A 32 20.87 5.47 -2.03
N GLY A 33 20.98 6.79 -2.12
CA GLY A 33 22.18 7.50 -1.69
C GLY A 33 22.50 7.31 -0.21
N VAL A 34 21.49 7.36 0.67
CA VAL A 34 21.68 7.13 2.11
C VAL A 34 22.03 5.66 2.38
N LEU A 35 21.34 4.71 1.75
CA LEU A 35 21.62 3.27 1.86
C LEU A 35 23.04 2.92 1.42
N ASP A 36 23.52 3.50 0.32
CA ASP A 36 24.89 3.32 -0.15
C ASP A 36 25.91 3.88 0.86
N LEU A 37 25.68 5.08 1.39
CA LEU A 37 26.56 5.69 2.39
C LEU A 37 26.65 4.86 3.67
N VAL A 38 25.51 4.36 4.18
CA VAL A 38 25.51 3.57 5.42
C VAL A 38 26.15 2.19 5.22
N THR A 39 25.89 1.53 4.09
CA THR A 39 26.51 0.23 3.78
C THR A 39 28.01 0.35 3.51
N GLU A 40 28.44 1.42 2.82
CA GLU A 40 29.85 1.74 2.62
C GLU A 40 30.55 2.01 3.96
N SER A 41 29.91 2.74 4.87
CA SER A 41 30.43 2.94 6.23
C SER A 41 30.57 1.63 6.99
N LEU A 42 29.64 0.68 6.84
CA LEU A 42 29.75 -0.64 7.46
C LEU A 42 30.91 -1.45 6.86
N ARG A 43 31.03 -1.45 5.53
CA ARG A 43 32.10 -2.11 4.80
C ARG A 43 33.48 -1.63 5.27
N ARG A 44 33.68 -0.32 5.38
CA ARG A 44 34.94 0.28 5.86
C ARG A 44 35.26 -0.14 7.30
N LYS A 45 34.29 -0.10 8.21
CA LYS A 45 34.49 -0.51 9.62
C LYS A 45 34.88 -1.99 9.75
N ILE A 46 34.33 -2.86 8.90
CA ILE A 46 34.69 -4.29 8.88
C ILE A 46 36.11 -4.47 8.29
N ALA A 47 36.45 -3.71 7.25
CA ALA A 47 37.79 -3.72 6.66
C ALA A 47 38.87 -3.23 7.62
N GLU A 48 38.62 -2.13 8.35
CA GLU A 48 39.52 -1.60 9.40
C GLU A 48 39.82 -2.62 10.51
N LYS A 49 38.92 -3.57 10.72
CA LYS A 49 39.08 -4.66 11.69
C LYS A 49 39.69 -5.94 11.10
N ASN A 50 40.09 -5.94 9.81
CA ASN A 50 40.58 -7.10 9.07
C ASN A 50 39.62 -8.29 9.04
N LEU A 51 38.31 -8.02 8.98
CA LEU A 51 37.26 -9.05 9.02
C LEU A 51 36.67 -9.38 7.63
N LEU A 52 37.48 -9.27 6.57
CA LEU A 52 37.04 -9.38 5.16
C LEU A 52 36.56 -10.79 4.76
N GLU A 53 36.93 -11.83 5.48
CA GLU A 53 36.52 -13.21 5.17
C GLU A 53 35.25 -13.65 5.92
N THR A 54 34.68 -12.76 6.75
CA THR A 54 33.55 -13.09 7.62
C THR A 54 32.21 -13.10 6.87
N SER A 55 31.23 -13.82 7.43
CA SER A 55 29.82 -13.76 7.01
C SER A 55 29.26 -12.33 7.05
N ALA A 56 29.70 -11.52 8.03
CA ALA A 56 29.35 -10.12 8.15
C ALA A 56 29.77 -9.30 6.93
N TYR A 57 31.02 -9.46 6.47
CA TYR A 57 31.50 -8.77 5.28
C TYR A 57 30.72 -9.16 4.03
N LYS A 58 30.46 -10.47 3.84
CA LYS A 58 29.68 -10.98 2.71
C LYS A 58 28.26 -10.41 2.70
N ALA A 59 27.55 -10.44 3.83
CA ALA A 59 26.20 -9.88 3.93
C ALA A 59 26.14 -8.37 3.60
N ILE A 60 27.17 -7.61 3.98
CA ILE A 60 27.30 -6.19 3.62
C ILE A 60 27.51 -6.03 2.12
N LEU A 61 28.38 -6.84 1.51
CA LEU A 61 28.62 -6.79 0.06
C LEU A 61 27.36 -7.15 -0.73
N ASP A 62 26.67 -8.23 -0.37
CA ASP A 62 25.43 -8.65 -1.03
C ASP A 62 24.37 -7.53 -0.97
N THR A 63 24.24 -6.86 0.18
CA THR A 63 23.32 -5.72 0.33
C THR A 63 23.74 -4.53 -0.53
N GLN A 64 25.04 -4.23 -0.58
CA GLN A 64 25.59 -3.13 -1.37
C GLN A 64 25.45 -3.37 -2.88
N GLU A 65 25.59 -4.61 -3.33
CA GLU A 65 25.37 -5.00 -4.74
C GLU A 65 23.94 -4.67 -5.18
N VAL A 66 22.95 -5.00 -4.37
CA VAL A 66 21.54 -4.69 -4.67
C VAL A 66 21.28 -3.18 -4.69
N ILE A 67 21.86 -2.42 -3.73
CA ILE A 67 21.69 -0.97 -3.67
C ILE A 67 22.32 -0.26 -4.88
N ARG A 68 23.42 -0.79 -5.41
CA ARG A 68 24.18 -0.21 -6.52
C ARG A 68 23.81 -0.79 -7.89
N ALA A 69 22.84 -1.70 -7.94
CA ALA A 69 22.33 -2.21 -9.20
C ALA A 69 21.73 -1.06 -10.04
N GLU A 70 21.69 -1.25 -11.37
CA GLU A 70 21.05 -0.30 -12.29
C GLU A 70 19.57 -0.10 -11.93
N GLU A 71 18.90 -1.20 -11.60
CA GLU A 71 17.54 -1.23 -11.07
C GLU A 71 17.57 -1.77 -9.63
N PHE A 72 16.98 -1.03 -8.71
CA PHE A 72 16.90 -1.43 -7.31
C PHE A 72 15.85 -2.53 -7.15
N ASP A 73 16.30 -3.75 -6.84
CA ASP A 73 15.43 -4.90 -6.57
C ASP A 73 15.09 -4.95 -5.08
N GLU A 74 13.92 -4.42 -4.71
CA GLU A 74 13.51 -4.36 -3.30
C GLU A 74 13.31 -5.76 -2.67
N VAL A 75 12.99 -6.79 -3.46
CA VAL A 75 12.85 -8.17 -2.95
C VAL A 75 14.22 -8.71 -2.57
N LYS A 76 15.24 -8.54 -3.42
CA LYS A 76 16.62 -8.92 -3.11
C LYS A 76 17.16 -8.12 -1.93
N PHE A 77 16.84 -6.82 -1.85
CA PHE A 77 17.25 -5.97 -0.75
C PHE A 77 16.69 -6.49 0.58
N ILE A 78 15.38 -6.74 0.67
CA ILE A 78 14.78 -7.28 1.90
C ILE A 78 15.38 -8.64 2.27
N LYS A 79 15.65 -9.51 1.29
CA LYS A 79 16.33 -10.80 1.51
C LYS A 79 17.77 -10.63 2.02
N SER A 80 18.53 -9.66 1.51
CA SER A 80 19.91 -9.41 1.93
C SER A 80 20.00 -8.82 3.35
N LEU A 81 18.94 -8.18 3.84
CA LEU A 81 18.86 -7.71 5.22
C LEU A 81 18.78 -8.84 6.25
N ILE A 82 18.24 -10.02 5.90
CA ILE A 82 18.11 -11.16 6.82
C ILE A 82 19.47 -11.60 7.39
N PRO A 83 20.49 -11.96 6.59
CA PRO A 83 21.80 -12.32 7.11
C PRO A 83 22.47 -11.14 7.82
N LEU A 84 22.25 -9.90 7.38
CA LEU A 84 22.80 -8.72 8.02
C LEU A 84 22.23 -8.53 9.45
N ILE A 85 20.92 -8.71 9.64
CA ILE A 85 20.27 -8.70 10.95
C ILE A 85 20.84 -9.81 11.83
N GLY A 86 21.04 -11.02 11.28
CA GLY A 86 21.68 -12.14 11.99
C GLY A 86 23.06 -11.78 12.55
N VAL A 87 23.89 -11.13 11.74
CA VAL A 87 25.22 -10.63 12.14
C VAL A 87 25.10 -9.62 13.29
N TYR A 88 24.17 -8.67 13.20
CA TYR A 88 23.96 -7.70 14.29
C TYR A 88 23.50 -8.38 15.59
N ARG A 89 22.68 -9.44 15.50
CA ARG A 89 22.23 -10.19 16.68
C ARG A 89 23.39 -10.83 17.41
N GLU A 90 24.29 -11.47 16.68
CA GLU A 90 25.49 -12.11 17.25
C GLU A 90 26.40 -11.10 17.95
N ILE A 91 26.68 -9.97 17.29
CA ILE A 91 27.59 -8.94 17.81
C ILE A 91 27.00 -8.25 19.05
N THR A 92 25.68 -8.10 19.10
CA THR A 92 24.98 -7.35 20.14
C THR A 92 24.20 -8.23 21.11
N ALA A 93 24.57 -9.52 21.22
CA ALA A 93 23.84 -10.54 21.97
C ALA A 93 23.57 -10.14 23.44
N SER A 94 24.49 -9.40 24.07
CA SER A 94 24.36 -8.92 25.44
C SER A 94 23.54 -7.63 25.60
N ASN A 95 23.22 -6.94 24.50
CA ASN A 95 22.48 -5.68 24.51
C ASN A 95 20.98 -5.92 24.28
N LYS A 96 20.21 -6.02 25.37
CA LYS A 96 18.77 -6.29 25.33
C LYS A 96 17.98 -5.30 24.47
N ASN A 97 18.29 -4.00 24.53
CA ASN A 97 17.58 -2.99 23.73
C ASN A 97 17.82 -3.18 22.24
N MET A 98 19.05 -3.54 21.86
CA MET A 98 19.38 -3.86 20.47
C MET A 98 18.70 -5.15 20.01
N GLN A 99 18.62 -6.18 20.86
CA GLN A 99 17.89 -7.41 20.51
C GLN A 99 16.41 -7.12 20.25
N ILE A 100 15.75 -6.32 21.10
CA ILE A 100 14.35 -5.91 20.89
C ILE A 100 14.19 -5.17 19.56
N PHE A 101 15.12 -4.26 19.24
CA PHE A 101 15.11 -3.55 17.98
C PHE A 101 15.27 -4.51 16.77
N LEU A 102 16.19 -5.48 16.86
CA LEU A 102 16.43 -6.46 15.80
C LEU A 102 15.29 -7.48 15.67
N ASP A 103 14.56 -7.77 16.75
CA ASP A 103 13.31 -8.54 16.74
C ASP A 103 12.24 -7.78 15.97
N TYR A 104 12.08 -6.49 16.28
CA TYR A 104 11.15 -5.62 15.58
C TYR A 104 11.48 -5.51 14.09
N LEU A 105 12.73 -5.17 13.74
CA LEU A 105 13.16 -5.06 12.35
C LEU A 105 13.02 -6.39 11.60
N GLY A 106 13.36 -7.52 12.24
CA GLY A 106 13.19 -8.85 11.66
C GLY A 106 11.72 -9.18 11.37
N LYS A 107 10.80 -8.76 12.25
CA LYS A 107 9.36 -8.88 12.03
C LYS A 107 8.89 -8.02 10.85
N GLU A 108 9.32 -6.74 10.78
CA GLU A 108 8.98 -5.86 9.66
C GLU A 108 9.48 -6.42 8.32
N VAL A 109 10.70 -6.97 8.27
CA VAL A 109 11.25 -7.67 7.10
C VAL A 109 10.39 -8.87 6.71
N ALA A 110 10.00 -9.70 7.69
CA ALA A 110 9.19 -10.89 7.45
C ALA A 110 7.78 -10.56 6.95
N GLU A 111 7.20 -9.44 7.37
CA GLU A 111 5.88 -8.97 6.90
C GLU A 111 5.95 -8.27 5.54
N THR A 112 7.06 -7.59 5.23
CA THR A 112 7.25 -6.84 3.98
C THR A 112 7.53 -7.77 2.80
N LEU A 113 8.36 -8.80 3.00
CA LEU A 113 8.80 -9.67 1.90
C LEU A 113 7.64 -10.35 1.14
N PRO A 114 6.62 -10.94 1.79
CA PRO A 114 5.49 -11.54 1.08
C PRO A 114 4.68 -10.54 0.25
N LYS A 115 4.52 -9.29 0.75
CA LYS A 115 3.79 -8.23 0.04
C LYS A 115 4.50 -7.83 -1.25
N LEU A 116 5.81 -7.60 -1.19
CA LEU A 116 6.61 -7.29 -2.36
C LEU A 116 6.63 -8.46 -3.35
N LEU A 117 6.82 -9.69 -2.87
CA LEU A 117 6.76 -10.87 -3.74
C LEU A 117 5.41 -11.01 -4.46
N GLN A 118 4.30 -10.80 -3.75
CA GLN A 118 2.97 -10.83 -4.35
C GLN A 118 2.84 -9.80 -5.45
N HIS A 119 3.32 -8.56 -5.22
CA HIS A 119 3.29 -7.50 -6.21
C HIS A 119 4.08 -7.88 -7.48
N HIS A 120 5.36 -8.25 -7.32
CA HIS A 120 6.22 -8.63 -8.45
C HIS A 120 5.69 -9.82 -9.25
N ILE A 121 5.20 -10.86 -8.56
CA ILE A 121 4.59 -12.04 -9.22
C ILE A 121 3.32 -11.64 -9.98
N ALA A 122 2.49 -10.77 -9.40
CA ALA A 122 1.26 -10.32 -10.04
C ALA A 122 1.57 -9.48 -11.30
N MET A 123 2.56 -8.59 -11.24
CA MET A 123 3.03 -7.82 -12.39
C MET A 123 3.59 -8.72 -13.50
N GLU A 124 4.43 -9.70 -13.16
CA GLU A 124 4.97 -10.67 -14.13
C GLU A 124 3.84 -11.48 -14.81
N ASN A 125 2.84 -11.92 -14.05
CA ASN A 125 1.69 -12.63 -14.60
C ASN A 125 0.84 -11.74 -15.50
N LEU A 126 0.67 -10.47 -15.12
CA LEU A 126 -0.05 -9.48 -15.89
C LEU A 126 0.63 -9.24 -17.24
N GLU A 127 1.96 -9.01 -17.25
CA GLU A 127 2.77 -8.90 -18.47
C GLU A 127 2.65 -10.12 -19.38
N LYS A 128 2.71 -11.34 -18.81
CA LYS A 128 2.51 -12.58 -19.56
C LYS A 128 1.11 -12.66 -20.19
N ASN A 129 0.08 -12.25 -19.47
CA ASN A 129 -1.29 -12.27 -19.98
C ASN A 129 -1.48 -11.23 -21.10
N MET A 130 -0.89 -10.03 -20.96
CA MET A 130 -0.97 -8.97 -21.96
C MET A 130 -0.20 -9.29 -23.26
N ALA A 131 0.74 -10.23 -23.21
CA ALA A 131 1.64 -10.51 -24.32
C ALA A 131 0.87 -10.96 -25.57
N GLY A 132 0.89 -10.11 -26.61
CA GLY A 132 0.22 -10.38 -27.88
C GLY A 132 -1.26 -10.00 -27.93
N MET A 133 -1.82 -9.42 -26.86
CA MET A 133 -3.17 -8.83 -26.89
C MET A 133 -3.15 -7.48 -27.63
N PRO A 134 -4.10 -7.22 -28.56
CA PRO A 134 -4.32 -5.90 -29.13
C PRO A 134 -4.75 -4.87 -28.09
N GLU A 135 -4.35 -3.61 -28.27
CA GLU A 135 -4.70 -2.52 -27.34
C GLU A 135 -6.21 -2.32 -27.16
N SER A 136 -7.01 -2.55 -28.20
CA SER A 136 -8.47 -2.48 -28.10
C SER A 136 -9.04 -3.56 -27.17
N GLU A 137 -8.49 -4.77 -27.21
CA GLU A 137 -8.91 -5.87 -26.34
C GLU A 137 -8.50 -5.61 -24.89
N LYS A 138 -7.31 -5.02 -24.68
CA LYS A 138 -6.88 -4.59 -23.34
C LYS A 138 -7.82 -3.54 -22.75
N HIS A 139 -8.16 -2.53 -23.54
CA HIS A 139 -9.08 -1.48 -23.11
C HIS A 139 -10.49 -2.00 -22.79
N GLU A 140 -11.04 -2.88 -23.63
CA GLU A 140 -12.34 -3.52 -23.37
C GLU A 140 -12.31 -4.38 -22.09
N ASN A 141 -11.22 -5.12 -21.86
CA ASN A 141 -11.02 -5.87 -20.63
C ASN A 141 -10.97 -4.95 -19.40
N ASP A 142 -10.20 -3.86 -19.48
CA ASP A 142 -10.06 -2.92 -18.37
C ASP A 142 -11.40 -2.27 -18.03
N LEU A 143 -12.17 -1.81 -19.03
CA LEU A 143 -13.52 -1.29 -18.81
C LEU A 143 -14.42 -2.32 -18.13
N LYS A 144 -14.35 -3.59 -18.56
CA LYS A 144 -15.11 -4.67 -17.94
C LYS A 144 -14.67 -4.90 -16.49
N VAL A 145 -13.37 -4.94 -16.21
CA VAL A 145 -12.82 -5.07 -14.85
C VAL A 145 -13.23 -3.90 -13.96
N LEU A 146 -13.20 -2.68 -14.48
CA LEU A 146 -13.64 -1.51 -13.74
C LEU A 146 -15.15 -1.58 -13.43
N GLN A 147 -15.98 -2.06 -14.36
CA GLN A 147 -17.41 -2.27 -14.09
C GLN A 147 -17.63 -3.38 -13.07
N GLU A 148 -17.04 -4.55 -13.31
CA GLU A 148 -17.31 -5.77 -12.54
C GLU A 148 -16.68 -5.76 -11.16
N ILE A 149 -15.45 -5.26 -11.04
CA ILE A 149 -14.65 -5.28 -9.80
C ILE A 149 -14.59 -3.89 -9.18
N GLY A 150 -14.19 -2.90 -9.98
CA GLY A 150 -14.00 -1.53 -9.51
C GLY A 150 -15.28 -0.92 -8.95
N ILE A 151 -16.35 -0.89 -9.75
CA ILE A 151 -17.62 -0.29 -9.38
C ILE A 151 -18.35 -1.16 -8.35
N PHE A 152 -18.56 -2.45 -8.65
CA PHE A 152 -19.43 -3.30 -7.84
C PHE A 152 -18.82 -3.74 -6.50
N TYR A 153 -17.53 -4.07 -6.45
CA TYR A 153 -16.95 -4.61 -5.22
C TYR A 153 -16.19 -3.55 -4.42
N VAL A 154 -15.51 -2.62 -5.09
CA VAL A 154 -14.68 -1.62 -4.41
C VAL A 154 -15.47 -0.35 -4.13
N LEU A 155 -15.93 0.36 -5.15
CA LEU A 155 -16.60 1.65 -4.99
C LEU A 155 -17.92 1.53 -4.23
N GLU A 156 -18.78 0.57 -4.59
CA GLU A 156 -20.07 0.42 -3.92
C GLU A 156 -19.93 0.23 -2.41
N TYR A 157 -19.03 -0.65 -1.99
CA TYR A 157 -18.80 -0.87 -0.57
C TYR A 157 -18.15 0.35 0.11
N THR A 158 -17.09 0.91 -0.48
CA THR A 158 -16.37 2.04 0.13
C THR A 158 -17.20 3.33 0.19
N LEU A 159 -18.06 3.59 -0.79
CA LEU A 159 -19.04 4.67 -0.77
C LEU A 159 -20.15 4.40 0.26
N GLN A 160 -20.60 3.15 0.41
CA GLN A 160 -21.55 2.79 1.47
C GLN A 160 -20.96 3.02 2.86
N VAL A 161 -19.71 2.60 3.10
CA VAL A 161 -19.02 2.85 4.38
C VAL A 161 -18.93 4.36 4.64
N GLN A 162 -18.53 5.16 3.66
CA GLN A 162 -18.51 6.62 3.80
C GLN A 162 -19.90 7.17 4.15
N LEU A 163 -20.96 6.69 3.51
CA LEU A 163 -22.33 7.11 3.79
C LEU A 163 -22.74 6.78 5.24
N GLU A 164 -22.48 5.56 5.69
CA GLU A 164 -22.82 5.11 7.05
C GLU A 164 -22.08 5.93 8.11
N PHE A 165 -20.84 6.34 7.86
CA PHE A 165 -20.08 7.21 8.77
C PHE A 165 -20.75 8.57 9.03
N THR A 166 -21.68 9.01 8.18
CA THR A 166 -22.46 10.24 8.40
C THR A 166 -23.73 10.03 9.24
N ARG A 167 -24.08 8.77 9.55
CA ARG A 167 -25.38 8.37 10.10
C ARG A 167 -25.28 7.61 11.43
N ILE A 168 -24.25 6.79 11.59
CA ILE A 168 -24.11 5.88 12.74
C ILE A 168 -23.29 6.49 13.88
N SER A 169 -23.32 5.84 15.05
CA SER A 169 -22.55 6.25 16.24
C SER A 169 -21.05 5.98 16.09
N ASP A 170 -20.21 6.64 16.86
CA ASP A 170 -18.75 6.38 16.81
C ASP A 170 -18.37 4.96 17.25
N GLU A 171 -19.15 4.35 18.16
CA GLU A 171 -19.00 2.95 18.54
C GLU A 171 -19.29 2.03 17.33
N ASP A 172 -20.37 2.30 16.61
CA ASP A 172 -20.74 1.55 15.41
C ASP A 172 -19.74 1.78 14.27
N LYS A 173 -19.17 2.99 14.12
CA LYS A 173 -18.09 3.25 13.15
C LYS A 173 -16.89 2.37 13.45
N ARG A 174 -16.44 2.32 14.71
CA ARG A 174 -15.31 1.46 15.11
C ARG A 174 -15.61 -0.01 14.81
N LYS A 175 -16.82 -0.46 15.12
CA LYS A 175 -17.27 -1.82 14.82
C LYS A 175 -17.30 -2.10 13.31
N LEU A 176 -17.78 -1.17 12.49
CA LEU A 176 -17.76 -1.27 11.03
C LEU A 176 -16.34 -1.34 10.46
N LEU A 177 -15.35 -0.70 11.11
CA LEU A 177 -13.96 -0.79 10.67
C LEU A 177 -13.33 -2.17 10.91
N THR A 178 -13.67 -2.84 12.01
CA THR A 178 -13.00 -4.08 12.43
C THR A 178 -13.83 -5.33 12.19
N ASP A 179 -15.07 -5.36 12.66
CA ASP A 179 -15.88 -6.58 12.81
C ASP A 179 -17.00 -6.65 11.75
N GLY A 180 -17.34 -5.49 11.19
CA GLY A 180 -18.51 -5.31 10.35
C GLY A 180 -19.76 -4.94 11.15
N LEU A 181 -20.77 -4.46 10.43
CA LEU A 181 -21.97 -3.90 11.02
C LEU A 181 -23.18 -4.18 10.14
N ARG A 182 -24.29 -4.58 10.75
CA ARG A 182 -25.58 -4.63 10.07
C ARG A 182 -26.21 -3.24 10.09
N VAL A 183 -26.42 -2.67 8.91
CA VAL A 183 -27.06 -1.37 8.68
C VAL A 183 -28.32 -1.55 7.84
N GLU A 184 -29.01 -0.46 7.53
CA GLU A 184 -30.23 -0.49 6.70
C GLU A 184 -29.97 -1.06 5.30
N ALA A 185 -28.84 -0.70 4.68
CA ALA A 185 -28.44 -1.21 3.36
C ALA A 185 -28.04 -2.70 3.38
N GLY A 186 -27.85 -3.32 4.55
CA GLY A 186 -27.49 -4.73 4.68
C GLY A 186 -26.38 -5.00 5.68
N SER A 187 -25.77 -6.18 5.60
CA SER A 187 -24.60 -6.53 6.42
C SER A 187 -23.33 -6.04 5.71
N LEU A 188 -22.65 -5.08 6.32
CA LEU A 188 -21.35 -4.61 5.87
C LEU A 188 -20.25 -5.43 6.56
N PRO A 189 -19.34 -6.08 5.82
CA PRO A 189 -18.13 -6.65 6.42
C PRO A 189 -17.26 -5.57 7.07
N GLY A 190 -16.28 -5.97 7.87
CA GLY A 190 -15.29 -5.05 8.42
C GLY A 190 -14.44 -4.43 7.31
N TYR A 191 -14.24 -3.12 7.33
CA TYR A 191 -13.52 -2.40 6.26
C TYR A 191 -12.02 -2.75 6.23
N LEU A 192 -11.33 -2.70 7.37
CA LEU A 192 -9.88 -2.89 7.43
C LEU A 192 -9.44 -4.29 6.96
N PRO A 193 -10.13 -5.39 7.34
CA PRO A 193 -9.78 -6.74 6.87
C PRO A 193 -9.85 -6.96 5.36
N ILE A 194 -10.63 -6.17 4.62
CA ILE A 194 -10.90 -6.40 3.19
C ILE A 194 -10.29 -5.36 2.26
N LYS A 195 -9.78 -4.25 2.82
CA LYS A 195 -9.18 -3.16 2.05
C LYS A 195 -8.01 -3.64 1.16
N ASP A 196 -7.14 -4.48 1.72
CA ASP A 196 -5.97 -5.00 0.99
C ASP A 196 -6.42 -5.85 -0.22
N THR A 197 -7.50 -6.62 -0.07
CA THR A 197 -8.10 -7.41 -1.14
C THR A 197 -8.59 -6.54 -2.29
N TYR A 198 -9.20 -5.37 -2.01
CA TYR A 198 -9.67 -4.46 -3.06
C TYR A 198 -8.56 -3.96 -3.96
N SER A 199 -7.44 -3.53 -3.35
CA SER A 199 -6.30 -3.02 -4.11
C SER A 199 -5.74 -4.08 -5.06
N ALA A 200 -5.58 -5.32 -4.57
CA ALA A 200 -5.02 -6.42 -5.35
C ALA A 200 -5.99 -6.94 -6.43
N GLU A 201 -7.26 -7.14 -6.09
CA GLU A 201 -8.29 -7.62 -7.01
C GLU A 201 -8.51 -6.66 -8.17
N LEU A 202 -8.50 -5.35 -7.91
CA LEU A 202 -8.69 -4.34 -8.94
C LEU A 202 -7.41 -4.12 -9.75
N CYS A 203 -6.34 -3.68 -9.09
CA CYS A 203 -5.20 -3.10 -9.81
C CYS A 203 -4.42 -4.15 -10.62
N TYR A 204 -4.24 -5.37 -10.11
CA TYR A 204 -3.53 -6.44 -10.84
C TYR A 204 -4.37 -7.08 -11.97
N LYS A 205 -5.57 -6.57 -12.25
CA LYS A 205 -6.40 -6.99 -13.38
C LYS A 205 -6.52 -5.91 -14.46
N ILE A 206 -5.93 -4.72 -14.24
CA ILE A 206 -5.90 -3.61 -15.20
C ILE A 206 -4.62 -3.69 -16.03
N TYR A 207 -4.77 -3.80 -17.34
CA TYR A 207 -3.68 -3.90 -18.29
C TYR A 207 -3.04 -2.56 -18.62
N ASP A 208 -3.85 -1.50 -18.77
CA ASP A 208 -3.35 -0.15 -18.96
C ASP A 208 -2.47 0.28 -17.79
N GLU A 209 -1.19 0.51 -18.06
CA GLU A 209 -0.20 0.80 -17.02
C GLU A 209 -0.46 2.13 -16.32
N GLU A 210 -0.87 3.15 -17.07
CA GLU A 210 -1.12 4.47 -16.51
C GLU A 210 -2.29 4.44 -15.52
N LEU A 211 -3.41 3.85 -15.92
CA LEU A 211 -4.57 3.64 -15.07
C LEU A 211 -4.24 2.75 -13.88
N ARG A 212 -3.60 1.59 -14.10
CA ARG A 212 -3.18 0.69 -13.01
C ARG A 212 -2.34 1.43 -11.98
N ASN A 213 -1.33 2.17 -12.43
CA ASN A 213 -0.44 2.91 -11.54
C ASN A 213 -1.16 4.04 -10.81
N LYS A 214 -2.09 4.73 -11.50
CA LYS A 214 -2.97 5.73 -10.86
C LYS A 214 -3.81 5.10 -9.75
N LEU A 215 -4.42 3.93 -9.98
CA LEU A 215 -5.22 3.23 -8.98
C LEU A 215 -4.39 2.77 -7.78
N PHE A 216 -3.21 2.18 -8.01
CA PHE A 216 -2.30 1.82 -6.93
C PHE A 216 -1.94 3.02 -6.04
N ARG A 217 -1.61 4.17 -6.65
CA ARG A 217 -1.29 5.39 -5.90
C ARG A 217 -2.44 5.87 -5.02
N VAL A 218 -3.70 5.68 -5.44
CA VAL A 218 -4.85 6.00 -4.61
C VAL A 218 -4.88 5.15 -3.33
N PHE A 219 -4.67 3.84 -3.44
CA PHE A 219 -4.63 2.95 -2.27
C PHE A 219 -3.42 3.20 -1.38
N PHE A 220 -2.22 3.41 -1.95
CA PHE A 220 -1.03 3.73 -1.16
C PHE A 220 -1.18 5.06 -0.42
N LYS A 221 -1.78 6.06 -1.06
CA LYS A 221 -2.03 7.35 -0.41
C LYS A 221 -2.96 7.22 0.78
N PHE A 222 -3.97 6.35 0.70
CA PHE A 222 -4.83 6.01 1.83
C PHE A 222 -4.00 5.45 2.99
N ASP A 223 -3.15 4.45 2.72
CA ASP A 223 -2.33 3.79 3.75
C ASP A 223 -1.27 4.68 4.37
N GLU A 224 -0.66 5.58 3.58
CA GLU A 224 0.28 6.56 4.10
C GLU A 224 -0.37 7.59 5.03
N THR A 225 -1.64 7.94 4.76
CA THR A 225 -2.32 9.03 5.46
C THR A 225 -3.11 8.52 6.67
N TYR A 226 -3.66 7.32 6.61
CA TYR A 226 -4.42 6.71 7.70
C TYR A 226 -3.62 5.62 8.42
N SER A 227 -3.09 5.97 9.60
CA SER A 227 -2.28 5.05 10.43
C SER A 227 -2.79 4.92 11.87
N GLY A 228 -4.08 5.17 12.13
CA GLY A 228 -4.59 5.32 13.50
C GLY A 228 -6.04 4.89 13.70
N GLU A 229 -6.65 5.40 14.78
CA GLU A 229 -8.04 5.11 15.17
C GLU A 229 -8.95 6.37 15.13
N ASP A 230 -8.44 7.45 14.54
CA ASP A 230 -9.18 8.71 14.39
C ASP A 230 -10.21 8.58 13.27
N LEU A 231 -11.49 8.58 13.66
CA LEU A 231 -12.62 8.39 12.76
C LEU A 231 -12.80 9.56 11.78
N ASN A 232 -12.39 10.78 12.17
CA ASN A 232 -12.50 11.96 11.30
C ASN A 232 -11.42 11.92 10.23
N VAL A 233 -10.20 11.52 10.60
CA VAL A 233 -9.11 11.29 9.65
C VAL A 233 -9.50 10.14 8.71
N PHE A 234 -10.00 9.02 9.23
CA PHE A 234 -10.50 7.92 8.39
C PHE A 234 -11.51 8.39 7.36
N TYR A 235 -12.57 9.09 7.81
CA TYR A 235 -13.62 9.57 6.92
C TYR A 235 -13.08 10.47 5.81
N THR A 236 -12.20 11.41 6.18
CA THR A 236 -11.61 12.37 5.23
C THR A 236 -10.77 11.65 4.18
N VAL A 237 -9.89 10.74 4.61
CA VAL A 237 -9.02 9.98 3.71
C VAL A 237 -9.85 9.00 2.85
N LEU A 238 -10.90 8.38 3.40
CA LEU A 238 -11.83 7.53 2.64
C LEU A 238 -12.55 8.33 1.56
N LYS A 239 -13.04 9.53 1.89
CA LYS A 239 -13.68 10.43 0.92
C LYS A 239 -12.71 10.82 -0.20
N GLU A 240 -11.47 11.18 0.12
CA GLU A 240 -10.44 11.49 -0.87
C GLU A 240 -10.12 10.29 -1.78
N MET A 241 -9.98 9.11 -1.19
CA MET A 241 -9.76 7.86 -1.93
C MET A 241 -10.93 7.57 -2.88
N ASN A 242 -12.18 7.65 -2.40
CA ASN A 242 -13.38 7.44 -3.21
C ASN A 242 -13.47 8.42 -4.38
N LEU A 243 -13.19 9.71 -4.14
CA LEU A 243 -13.17 10.72 -5.20
C LEU A 243 -12.07 10.45 -6.24
N ALA A 244 -10.89 10.05 -5.80
CA ALA A 244 -9.79 9.73 -6.70
C ALA A 244 -10.09 8.49 -7.56
N LEU A 245 -10.70 7.45 -6.98
CA LEU A 245 -11.17 6.26 -7.71
C LEU A 245 -12.26 6.64 -8.73
N LEU A 246 -13.29 7.38 -8.30
CA LEU A 246 -14.39 7.82 -9.18
C LEU A 246 -13.87 8.62 -10.39
N ARG A 247 -12.92 9.54 -10.15
CA ARG A 247 -12.30 10.33 -11.23
C ARG A 247 -11.43 9.47 -12.15
N ALA A 248 -10.64 8.55 -11.59
CA ALA A 248 -9.86 7.61 -12.40
C ALA A 248 -10.75 6.75 -13.31
N PHE A 249 -11.89 6.27 -12.78
CA PHE A 249 -12.84 5.47 -13.54
C PHE A 249 -13.54 6.28 -14.63
N TYR A 250 -13.93 7.52 -14.30
CA TYR A 250 -14.54 8.44 -15.27
C TYR A 250 -13.59 8.77 -16.43
N GLU A 251 -12.33 9.10 -16.12
CA GLU A 251 -11.30 9.36 -17.13
C GLU A 251 -10.98 8.11 -17.98
N ALA A 252 -11.12 6.91 -17.41
CA ALA A 252 -10.96 5.65 -18.14
C ALA A 252 -12.14 5.32 -19.07
N GLY A 253 -13.22 6.13 -19.07
CA GLY A 253 -14.37 5.97 -19.96
C GLY A 253 -15.60 5.34 -19.31
N LEU A 254 -15.65 5.20 -17.98
CA LEU A 254 -16.88 4.82 -17.31
C LEU A 254 -17.82 6.03 -17.17
N GLU A 255 -19.03 5.88 -17.68
CA GLU A 255 -20.04 6.96 -17.65
C GLU A 255 -21.01 6.83 -16.47
N GLU A 256 -21.30 5.61 -16.03
CA GLU A 256 -22.34 5.32 -15.03
C GLU A 256 -21.83 4.46 -13.88
N TYR A 257 -22.24 4.82 -12.68
CA TYR A 257 -22.18 4.02 -11.48
C TYR A 257 -23.36 3.04 -11.45
N LYS A 258 -23.04 1.75 -11.44
CA LYS A 258 -24.01 0.66 -11.39
C LYS A 258 -23.90 -0.01 -10.03
N ALA A 259 -24.97 0.01 -9.25
CA ALA A 259 -24.99 -0.63 -7.94
C ALA A 259 -25.58 -2.04 -8.01
N MET A 260 -25.05 -2.96 -7.20
CA MET A 260 -25.55 -4.34 -7.10
C MET A 260 -26.18 -4.67 -5.76
N PHE A 261 -25.63 -4.20 -4.64
CA PHE A 261 -25.97 -4.67 -3.30
C PHE A 261 -26.48 -3.57 -2.38
N TYR A 262 -25.66 -2.53 -2.17
CA TYR A 262 -25.89 -1.48 -1.17
C TYR A 262 -26.47 -0.21 -1.79
N ALA A 263 -26.16 0.06 -3.07
CA ALA A 263 -26.67 1.21 -3.82
C ALA A 263 -26.62 2.57 -3.08
N PRO A 264 -25.46 2.99 -2.52
CA PRO A 264 -25.32 4.22 -1.73
C PRO A 264 -25.83 5.49 -2.43
N PHE A 265 -25.84 5.51 -3.77
CA PHE A 265 -26.33 6.61 -4.58
C PHE A 265 -27.47 6.24 -5.54
N GLY A 266 -27.96 5.00 -5.49
CA GLY A 266 -28.87 4.43 -6.51
C GLY A 266 -28.12 3.62 -7.58
N ASN A 267 -28.86 3.14 -8.59
CA ASN A 267 -28.33 2.32 -9.68
C ASN A 267 -28.43 3.05 -11.02
N ASN A 268 -27.46 2.83 -11.92
CA ASN A 268 -27.29 3.50 -13.22
C ASN A 268 -27.28 5.03 -13.08
N VAL A 269 -26.47 5.51 -12.14
CA VAL A 269 -26.34 6.95 -11.86
C VAL A 269 -25.11 7.48 -12.60
N PRO A 270 -25.18 8.61 -13.31
CA PRO A 270 -24.00 9.20 -13.94
C PRO A 270 -22.85 9.37 -12.94
N LEU A 271 -21.63 8.97 -13.32
CA LEU A 271 -20.48 9.03 -12.42
C LEU A 271 -20.14 10.47 -11.97
N ASP A 272 -20.39 11.46 -12.83
CA ASP A 272 -20.22 12.88 -12.48
C ASP A 272 -21.17 13.32 -11.36
N GLU A 273 -22.40 12.79 -11.34
CA GLU A 273 -23.36 13.01 -10.27
C GLU A 273 -22.89 12.35 -8.96
N VAL A 274 -22.36 11.13 -9.03
CA VAL A 274 -21.79 10.45 -7.85
C VAL A 274 -20.59 11.24 -7.30
N ILE A 275 -19.72 11.74 -8.16
CA ILE A 275 -18.59 12.61 -7.77
C ILE A 275 -19.10 13.85 -7.02
N LYS A 276 -20.05 14.60 -7.59
CA LYS A 276 -20.63 15.80 -6.96
C LYS A 276 -21.25 15.50 -5.60
N LYS A 277 -21.98 14.39 -5.47
CA LYS A 277 -22.59 13.98 -4.19
C LYS A 277 -21.55 13.61 -3.15
N THR A 278 -20.51 12.88 -3.55
CA THR A 278 -19.38 12.52 -2.68
C THR A 278 -18.62 13.77 -2.23
N GLU A 279 -18.41 14.75 -3.11
CA GLU A 279 -17.78 16.05 -2.78
C GLU A 279 -18.60 16.83 -1.73
N ALA A 280 -19.93 16.82 -1.86
CA ALA A 280 -20.84 17.50 -0.94
C ALA A 280 -21.06 16.74 0.39
N ALA A 281 -20.66 15.47 0.49
CA ALA A 281 -20.85 14.68 1.70
C ALA A 281 -19.94 15.17 2.84
N GLU A 282 -20.53 15.47 4.00
CA GLU A 282 -19.82 15.88 5.21
C GLU A 282 -20.10 14.93 6.35
N MET A 283 -19.09 14.69 7.19
CA MET A 283 -19.29 13.95 8.42
C MET A 283 -20.05 14.84 9.41
N LYS A 284 -21.19 14.35 9.93
CA LYS A 284 -21.89 15.08 10.98
C LYS A 284 -21.06 15.03 12.26
N GLU A 285 -20.49 16.16 12.67
CA GLU A 285 -20.05 16.31 14.06
C GLU A 285 -21.29 16.26 14.94
N LYS A 286 -21.36 15.29 15.87
CA LYS A 286 -22.29 15.43 16.98
C LYS A 286 -21.83 16.65 17.76
N ALA A 287 -22.59 17.74 17.70
CA ALA A 287 -22.48 18.80 18.67
C ALA A 287 -22.52 18.15 20.06
N LEU A 288 -21.43 18.29 20.82
CA LEU A 288 -21.42 18.02 22.25
C LEU A 288 -22.54 18.87 22.85
N ILE A 289 -23.68 18.25 23.12
CA ILE A 289 -24.70 18.84 23.98
C ILE A 289 -24.08 18.78 25.38
N THR A 290 -23.44 19.90 25.75
CA THR A 290 -23.05 20.24 27.14
C THR A 290 -24.27 20.26 28.05
#